data_AF-A0A966NTZ2-F1
#
_entry.id   AF-A0A966NTZ2-F1
#
_cell.length_a   1.000
_cell.length_b   1.000
_cell.length_c   1.000
_cell.angle_alpha   90.00
_cell.angle_beta   90.00
_cell.angle_gamma   90.00
#
_symmetry.space_group_name_H-M   'P 1'
#
loop_
_entity.id
_entity.type
_entity.pdbx_description
1 polymer ?
#
loop_
_entity_poly.entity_id
_entity_poly.type
_entity_poly.pdbx_seq_one_letter_code
_entity_poly.pdbx_strand_id
1 'polypeptide(L)'
;MGTNKRARKKENRKQRLDQLARQSQRRRQRTVGVRIAIVLAIIVGIAGIFSVSGARYKYFDNTNCHRAIVNFVVQCGDPTATGSGGPGYQFADELPAAGSYKVGSIAMANSGPNTNGSQFFVITGSDGASLPPNYTLFGQVTEGL
;
A
#
# COMPACT_ATOMS: atom_id res chain seq x y z
N MET A 1 -12.00 1.06 -84.07
CA MET A 1 -12.30 -0.05 -83.13
C MET A 1 -11.32 -0.11 -81.93
N GLY A 2 -11.05 1.01 -81.22
CA GLY A 2 -9.98 1.06 -80.19
C GLY A 2 -10.31 1.77 -78.87
N THR A 3 -11.47 2.42 -78.76
CA THR A 3 -11.86 3.27 -77.62
C THR A 3 -12.32 2.47 -76.39
N ASN A 4 -13.05 1.36 -76.59
CA ASN A 4 -13.62 0.54 -75.50
C ASN A 4 -12.57 -0.20 -74.64
N LYS A 5 -11.43 -0.60 -75.22
CA LYS A 5 -10.36 -1.30 -74.47
C LYS A 5 -9.66 -0.40 -73.46
N ARG A 6 -9.45 0.88 -73.79
CA ARG A 6 -8.81 1.86 -72.90
C ARG A 6 -9.72 2.24 -71.73
N ALA A 7 -11.02 2.40 -71.97
CA ALA A 7 -12.00 2.69 -70.92
C ALA A 7 -12.07 1.55 -69.87
N ARG A 8 -12.18 0.30 -70.33
CA ARG A 8 -12.21 -0.89 -69.46
C ARG A 8 -10.93 -1.07 -68.63
N LYS A 9 -9.76 -0.72 -69.19
CA LYS A 9 -8.48 -0.73 -68.46
C LYS A 9 -8.43 0.36 -67.37
N LYS A 10 -9.02 1.54 -67.62
CA LYS A 10 -9.08 2.65 -66.66
C LYS A 10 -10.02 2.34 -65.50
N GLU A 11 -11.15 1.70 -65.78
CA GLU A 11 -12.12 1.26 -64.77
C GLU A 11 -11.58 0.14 -63.87
N ASN A 12 -10.96 -0.89 -64.44
CA ASN A 12 -10.27 -1.93 -63.66
C ASN A 12 -9.15 -1.37 -62.77
N ARG A 13 -8.43 -0.34 -63.26
CA ARG A 13 -7.40 0.35 -62.46
C ARG A 13 -8.04 1.14 -61.31
N LYS A 14 -9.18 1.79 -61.53
CA LYS A 14 -9.93 2.52 -60.51
C LYS A 14 -10.48 1.58 -59.43
N GLN A 15 -11.07 0.46 -59.82
CA GLN A 15 -11.56 -0.57 -58.90
C GLN A 15 -10.44 -1.17 -58.03
N ARG A 16 -9.26 -1.42 -58.61
CA ARG A 16 -8.09 -1.88 -57.85
C ARG A 16 -7.60 -0.85 -56.85
N LEU A 17 -7.57 0.43 -57.24
CA LEU A 17 -7.19 1.52 -56.34
C LEU A 17 -8.18 1.67 -55.18
N ASP A 18 -9.49 1.56 -55.45
CA ASP A 18 -10.53 1.61 -54.41
C ASP A 18 -10.44 0.40 -53.46
N GLN A 19 -10.13 -0.79 -53.98
CA GLN A 19 -9.88 -1.98 -53.14
C GLN A 19 -8.66 -1.80 -52.24
N LEU A 20 -7.55 -1.26 -52.77
CA LEU A 20 -6.35 -0.98 -52.00
C LEU A 20 -6.59 0.10 -50.93
N ALA A 21 -7.33 1.16 -51.27
CA ALA A 21 -7.71 2.21 -50.32
C ALA A 21 -8.55 1.64 -49.17
N ARG A 22 -9.57 0.83 -49.47
CA ARG A 22 -10.40 0.14 -48.46
C ARG A 22 -9.59 -0.82 -47.59
N GLN A 23 -8.62 -1.54 -48.16
CA GLN A 23 -7.70 -2.40 -47.39
C GLN A 23 -6.80 -1.59 -46.46
N SER A 24 -6.23 -0.48 -46.92
CA SER A 24 -5.38 0.40 -46.10
C SER A 24 -6.17 1.05 -44.95
N GLN A 25 -7.41 1.47 -45.22
CA GLN A 25 -8.28 2.11 -44.23
C GLN A 25 -8.72 1.11 -43.15
N ARG A 26 -9.05 -0.14 -43.53
CA ARG A 26 -9.32 -1.24 -42.58
C ARG A 26 -8.10 -1.59 -41.73
N ARG A 27 -6.90 -1.61 -42.31
CA ARG A 27 -5.65 -1.86 -41.56
C ARG A 27 -5.37 -0.75 -40.55
N ARG A 28 -5.53 0.52 -40.94
CA ARG A 28 -5.35 1.69 -40.07
C ARG A 28 -6.40 1.72 -38.94
N GLN A 29 -7.67 1.44 -39.24
CA GLN A 29 -8.73 1.35 -38.22
C GLN A 29 -8.46 0.22 -37.22
N ARG A 30 -8.00 -0.95 -37.67
CA ARG A 30 -7.59 -2.05 -36.76
C ARG A 30 -6.43 -1.67 -35.86
N THR A 31 -5.39 -1.03 -36.39
CA THR A 31 -4.21 -0.66 -35.57
C THR A 31 -4.55 0.43 -34.55
N VAL A 32 -5.37 1.42 -34.93
CA VAL A 32 -5.82 2.46 -34.00
C VAL A 32 -6.73 1.87 -32.91
N GLY A 33 -7.68 1.00 -33.27
CA GLY A 33 -8.56 0.34 -32.29
C GLY A 33 -7.80 -0.52 -31.28
N VAL A 34 -6.81 -1.30 -31.73
CA VAL A 34 -5.96 -2.11 -30.84
C VAL A 34 -5.13 -1.25 -29.89
N ARG A 35 -4.55 -0.14 -30.37
CA ARG A 35 -3.79 0.79 -29.51
C ARG A 35 -4.65 1.43 -28.45
N ILE A 36 -5.86 1.87 -28.79
CA ILE A 36 -6.81 2.45 -27.83
C ILE A 36 -7.22 1.41 -26.78
N ALA A 37 -7.54 0.19 -27.19
CA ALA A 37 -7.89 -0.89 -26.27
C ALA A 37 -6.76 -1.22 -25.28
N ILE A 38 -5.50 -1.26 -25.75
CA ILE A 38 -4.33 -1.48 -24.89
C ILE A 38 -4.16 -0.33 -23.88
N VAL A 39 -4.26 0.93 -24.32
CA VAL A 39 -4.13 2.09 -23.42
C VAL A 39 -5.24 2.09 -22.36
N LEU A 40 -6.48 1.78 -22.74
CA LEU A 40 -7.59 1.67 -21.80
C LEU A 40 -7.39 0.53 -20.79
N ALA A 41 -6.91 -0.65 -21.25
CA ALA A 41 -6.62 -1.77 -20.37
C ALA A 41 -5.50 -1.44 -19.35
N ILE A 42 -4.48 -0.69 -19.78
CA ILE A 42 -3.39 -0.21 -18.90
C ILE A 42 -3.94 0.77 -17.86
N ILE A 43 -4.76 1.74 -18.26
CA ILE A 43 -5.35 2.73 -17.34
C ILE A 43 -6.23 2.05 -16.29
N VAL A 44 -7.09 1.11 -16.70
CA VAL A 44 -7.96 0.37 -15.78
C VAL A 44 -7.14 -0.52 -14.85
N GLY A 45 -6.08 -1.17 -15.34
CA GLY A 45 -5.17 -1.96 -14.52
C GLY A 45 -4.45 -1.13 -13.45
N ILE A 46 -3.92 0.04 -13.82
CA ILE A 46 -3.23 0.95 -12.90
C ILE A 46 -4.20 1.47 -11.82
N ALA A 47 -5.42 1.86 -12.20
CA ALA A 47 -6.43 2.30 -11.24
C ALA A 47 -6.89 1.19 -10.28
N GLY A 48 -6.96 -0.06 -10.76
CA GLY A 48 -7.27 -1.23 -9.94
C GLY A 48 -6.18 -1.53 -8.90
N ILE A 49 -4.91 -1.41 -9.29
CA ILE A 49 -3.77 -1.59 -8.37
C ILE A 49 -3.80 -0.53 -7.27
N PHE A 50 -4.05 0.73 -7.62
CA PHE A 50 -4.05 1.83 -6.65
C PHE A 50 -5.16 1.70 -5.59
N SER A 51 -6.35 1.21 -5.98
CA SER A 51 -7.48 1.02 -5.04
C SER A 51 -7.26 -0.14 -4.06
N VAL A 52 -6.49 -1.17 -4.42
CA VAL A 52 -6.26 -2.34 -3.57
C VAL A 52 -5.18 -2.09 -2.51
N SER A 53 -4.25 -1.15 -2.75
CA SER A 53 -3.14 -0.87 -1.83
C SER A 53 -3.50 0.06 -0.66
N GLY A 54 -4.52 0.93 -0.78
CA GLY A 54 -4.87 1.89 0.26
C GLY A 54 -5.73 1.36 1.42
N ALA A 55 -6.32 0.17 1.28
CA ALA A 55 -7.31 -0.36 2.24
C ALA A 55 -6.77 -1.40 3.23
N ARG A 56 -5.50 -1.81 3.12
CA ARG A 56 -5.06 -3.09 3.71
C ARG A 56 -4.52 -3.07 5.15
N TYR A 57 -4.21 -1.91 5.76
CA TYR A 57 -3.58 -1.92 7.09
C TYR A 57 -4.02 -0.76 8.00
N LYS A 58 -5.32 -0.66 8.26
CA LYS A 58 -5.91 0.29 9.23
C LYS A 58 -5.94 -0.24 10.67
N TYR A 59 -4.96 -1.06 11.06
CA TYR A 59 -5.02 -1.80 12.32
C TYR A 59 -5.01 -0.89 13.55
N PHE A 60 -4.29 0.23 13.48
CA PHE A 60 -4.21 1.23 14.55
C PHE A 60 -5.17 2.41 14.37
N ASP A 61 -5.93 2.47 13.27
CA ASP A 61 -6.90 3.54 13.04
C ASP A 61 -8.01 3.48 14.11
N ASN A 62 -8.28 4.62 14.75
CA ASN A 62 -9.26 4.74 15.84
C ASN A 62 -8.96 3.85 17.07
N THR A 63 -7.71 3.42 17.24
CA THR A 63 -7.32 2.69 18.45
C THR A 63 -7.01 3.66 19.59
N ASN A 64 -7.57 3.37 20.77
CA ASN A 64 -7.41 4.20 21.95
C ASN A 64 -6.20 3.74 22.78
N CYS A 65 -5.62 4.68 23.52
CA CYS A 65 -4.72 4.38 24.62
C CYS A 65 -5.55 4.00 25.84
N HIS A 66 -5.61 2.70 26.14
CA HIS A 66 -6.50 2.16 27.18
C HIS A 66 -5.90 2.25 28.59
N ARG A 67 -4.61 2.56 28.72
CA ARG A 67 -3.94 2.68 30.03
C ARG A 67 -2.95 3.83 30.02
N ALA A 68 -3.12 4.78 30.95
CA ALA A 68 -2.18 5.87 31.17
C ALA A 68 -1.88 5.99 32.67
N ILE A 69 -0.60 5.95 33.03
CA ILE A 69 -0.12 6.12 34.41
C ILE A 69 0.77 7.34 34.45
N VAL A 70 0.39 8.31 35.28
CA VAL A 70 1.12 9.57 35.46
C VAL A 70 2.57 9.29 35.88
N ASN A 71 3.53 9.98 35.25
CA ASN A 71 4.98 9.84 35.47
C ASN A 71 5.58 8.45 35.16
N PHE A 72 4.84 7.57 34.48
CA PHE A 72 5.30 6.23 34.17
C PHE A 72 5.22 5.95 32.67
N VAL A 73 4.07 5.48 32.19
CA VAL A 73 3.87 5.09 30.79
C VAL A 73 2.43 5.33 30.32
N VAL A 74 2.28 5.52 29.01
CA VAL A 74 0.99 5.49 28.31
C VAL A 74 1.00 4.33 27.34
N GLN A 75 0.07 3.38 27.49
CA GLN A 75 -0.04 2.15 26.72
C GLN A 75 -1.23 2.20 25.75
N CYS A 76 -0.95 1.84 24.50
CA CYS A 76 -1.85 1.91 23.35
C CYS A 76 -1.67 0.67 22.46
N GLY A 77 -2.34 0.64 21.31
CA GLY A 77 -2.14 -0.41 20.30
C GLY A 77 -3.00 -1.68 20.49
N ASP A 78 -4.06 -1.58 21.30
CA ASP A 78 -5.13 -2.58 21.36
C ASP A 78 -6.38 -2.05 20.63
N PRO A 79 -6.74 -2.60 19.45
CA PRO A 79 -7.95 -2.19 18.73
C PRO A 79 -9.26 -2.48 19.44
N THR A 80 -9.27 -3.42 20.40
CA THR A 80 -10.45 -3.74 21.21
C THR A 80 -10.59 -2.81 22.41
N ALA A 81 -9.55 -2.04 22.73
CA ALA A 81 -9.43 -1.21 23.93
C ALA A 81 -9.66 -1.96 25.27
N THR A 82 -9.52 -3.29 25.28
CA THR A 82 -9.73 -4.12 26.48
C THR A 82 -8.47 -4.28 27.33
N GLY A 83 -7.29 -4.01 26.76
CA GLY A 83 -5.97 -4.27 27.32
C GLY A 83 -5.45 -5.69 27.01
N SER A 84 -6.30 -6.57 26.49
CA SER A 84 -5.96 -7.97 26.17
C SER A 84 -6.03 -8.28 24.68
N GLY A 85 -6.43 -7.32 23.85
CA GLY A 85 -6.46 -7.51 22.41
C GLY A 85 -5.07 -7.46 21.79
N GLY A 86 -4.95 -8.08 20.61
CA GLY A 86 -3.71 -8.18 19.88
C GLY A 86 -3.94 -8.58 18.42
N PRO A 87 -2.87 -8.68 17.62
CA PRO A 87 -3.00 -8.79 16.17
C PRO A 87 -3.15 -10.23 15.67
N GLY A 88 -3.29 -11.20 16.59
CA GLY A 88 -3.36 -12.62 16.28
C GLY A 88 -2.00 -13.26 15.98
N TYR A 89 -0.90 -12.51 16.11
CA TYR A 89 0.47 -13.00 16.02
C TYR A 89 1.30 -12.53 17.21
N GLN A 90 2.42 -13.22 17.44
CA GLN A 90 3.44 -12.85 18.42
C GLN A 90 4.83 -12.91 17.79
N PHE A 91 5.76 -12.11 18.30
CA PHE A 91 7.16 -12.12 17.86
C PHE A 91 8.14 -12.01 19.04
N ALA A 92 9.38 -12.42 18.77
CA ALA A 92 10.46 -12.49 19.74
C ALA A 92 10.88 -11.11 20.28
N ASP A 93 11.52 -11.10 21.45
CA ASP A 93 12.02 -9.87 22.06
C ASP A 93 13.34 -9.42 21.41
N GLU A 94 13.48 -8.13 21.17
CA GLU A 94 14.73 -7.45 20.79
C GLU A 94 15.13 -6.50 21.93
N LEU A 95 15.73 -7.08 22.98
CA LEU A 95 15.96 -6.38 24.24
C LEU A 95 17.12 -5.37 24.13
N PRO A 96 16.92 -4.12 24.62
CA PRO A 96 17.99 -3.12 24.64
C PRO A 96 18.99 -3.37 25.77
N ALA A 97 20.09 -2.61 25.80
CA ALA A 97 20.99 -2.60 26.95
C ALA A 97 20.27 -2.04 28.20
N ALA A 98 20.69 -2.46 29.39
CA ALA A 98 20.14 -1.95 30.65
C ALA A 98 20.30 -0.42 30.73
N GLY A 99 19.24 0.28 31.17
CA GLY A 99 19.22 1.74 31.25
C GLY A 99 19.05 2.48 29.92
N SER A 100 18.70 1.78 28.83
CA SER A 100 18.47 2.42 27.52
C SER A 100 17.15 3.19 27.43
N TYR A 101 16.19 2.91 28.32
CA TYR A 101 14.92 3.61 28.34
C TYR A 101 15.09 5.06 28.80
N LYS A 102 14.46 5.97 28.07
CA LYS A 102 14.41 7.40 28.37
C LYS A 102 12.97 7.85 28.37
N VAL A 103 12.71 9.01 28.96
CA VAL A 103 11.46 9.72 28.73
C VAL A 103 11.31 9.97 27.23
N GLY A 104 10.17 9.59 26.68
CA GLY A 104 9.87 9.54 25.24
C GLY A 104 10.20 8.23 24.55
N SER A 105 10.84 7.24 25.19
CA SER A 105 11.07 5.93 24.57
C SER A 105 9.76 5.19 24.28
N ILE A 106 9.72 4.51 23.14
CA ILE A 106 8.59 3.68 22.69
C ILE A 106 9.01 2.22 22.72
N ALA A 107 8.31 1.41 23.50
CA ALA A 107 8.61 0.00 23.67
C ALA A 107 7.37 -0.89 23.53
N MET A 108 7.58 -2.14 23.14
CA MET A 108 6.50 -3.12 22.94
C MET A 108 6.00 -3.64 24.28
N ALA A 109 4.68 -3.71 24.46
CA ALA A 109 4.08 -4.42 25.58
C ALA A 109 4.03 -5.93 25.29
N ASN A 110 4.24 -6.74 26.32
CA ASN A 110 4.23 -8.19 26.24
C ASN A 110 3.55 -8.80 27.48
N SER A 111 3.18 -10.08 27.38
CA SER A 111 2.61 -10.89 28.48
C SER A 111 3.62 -11.89 29.05
N GLY A 112 4.92 -11.67 28.78
CA GLY A 112 6.03 -12.58 29.04
C GLY A 112 7.06 -12.58 27.91
N PRO A 113 8.21 -13.26 28.09
CA PRO A 113 9.27 -13.27 27.09
C PRO A 113 8.79 -13.77 25.72
N ASN A 114 9.17 -13.07 24.65
CA ASN A 114 8.87 -13.37 23.26
C ASN A 114 7.38 -13.36 22.89
N THR A 115 6.58 -12.54 23.57
CA THR A 115 5.12 -12.42 23.32
C THR A 115 4.72 -11.04 22.81
N ASN A 116 5.62 -10.35 22.11
CA ASN A 116 5.31 -9.03 21.55
C ASN A 116 4.17 -9.14 20.54
N GLY A 117 3.18 -8.25 20.66
CA GLY A 117 2.02 -8.19 19.77
C GLY A 117 1.92 -6.84 19.08
N SER A 118 0.75 -6.21 19.16
CA SER A 118 0.51 -4.86 18.62
C SER A 118 0.54 -3.76 19.66
N GLN A 119 0.45 -4.13 20.94
CA GLN A 119 0.42 -3.17 22.02
C GLN A 119 1.81 -2.60 22.28
N PHE A 120 1.87 -1.29 22.49
CA PHE A 120 3.10 -0.56 22.78
C PHE A 120 2.84 0.46 23.87
N PHE A 121 3.90 0.95 24.50
CA PHE A 121 3.82 2.03 25.46
C PHE A 121 4.89 3.10 25.19
N VAL A 122 4.52 4.33 25.49
CA VAL A 122 5.40 5.50 25.50
C VAL A 122 5.75 5.81 26.95
N ILE A 123 7.04 5.93 27.23
CA ILE A 123 7.53 6.29 28.56
C ILE A 123 7.37 7.80 28.75
N THR A 124 6.55 8.21 29.71
CA THR A 124 6.24 9.63 29.95
C THR A 124 6.90 10.20 31.20
N GLY A 125 7.50 9.37 32.05
CA GLY A 125 8.22 9.85 33.23
C GLY A 125 9.36 8.95 33.71
N SER A 126 10.03 9.40 34.76
CA SER A 126 11.26 8.80 35.31
C SER A 126 11.08 7.37 35.78
N ASP A 127 9.89 7.03 36.26
CA ASP A 127 9.59 5.69 36.79
C ASP A 127 9.61 4.68 35.65
N GLY A 128 9.17 5.08 34.45
CA GLY A 128 9.20 4.23 33.26
C GLY A 128 10.61 4.11 32.68
N ALA A 129 11.40 5.18 32.74
CA ALA A 129 12.81 5.14 32.34
C ALA A 129 13.66 4.19 33.21
N SER A 130 13.19 3.89 34.42
CA SER A 130 13.85 2.97 35.36
C SER A 130 13.46 1.50 35.17
N LEU A 131 12.71 1.16 34.11
CA LEU A 131 12.30 -0.21 33.83
C LEU A 131 13.50 -1.13 33.50
N PRO A 132 13.47 -2.40 33.92
CA PRO A 132 14.42 -3.39 33.46
C PRO A 132 14.25 -3.63 31.95
N PRO A 133 15.32 -4.02 31.21
CA PRO A 133 15.31 -4.21 29.75
C PRO A 133 14.57 -5.49 29.34
N ASN A 134 13.28 -5.56 29.67
CA ASN A 134 12.39 -6.69 29.42
C ASN A 134 11.44 -6.44 28.24
N TYR A 135 11.51 -5.26 27.62
CA TYR A 135 10.62 -4.83 26.56
C TYR A 135 11.42 -4.38 25.34
N THR A 136 11.01 -4.82 24.14
CA THR A 136 11.64 -4.41 22.90
C THR A 136 11.53 -2.90 22.71
N LEU A 137 12.67 -2.21 22.66
CA LEU A 137 12.76 -0.78 22.41
C LEU A 137 12.90 -0.55 20.91
N PHE A 138 11.93 0.14 20.29
CA PHE A 138 11.92 0.30 18.83
C PHE A 138 11.82 1.76 18.37
N GLY A 139 11.62 2.71 19.28
CA GLY A 139 11.50 4.11 18.90
C GLY A 139 11.68 5.09 20.04
N GLN A 140 11.70 6.38 19.68
CA GLN A 140 11.71 7.50 20.61
C GLN A 140 10.88 8.64 20.03
N VAL A 141 10.01 9.22 20.86
CA VAL A 141 9.30 10.46 20.57
C VAL A 141 10.31 11.61 20.56
N THR A 142 10.33 12.37 19.47
CA THR A 142 11.27 13.49 19.28
C THR A 142 10.69 14.82 19.76
N GLU A 143 9.37 15.00 19.67
CA GLU A 143 8.66 16.24 20.01
C GLU A 143 7.23 15.93 20.49
N GLY A 144 6.62 16.84 21.27
CA GLY A 144 5.20 16.77 21.64
C GLY A 144 4.85 15.82 22.79
N LEU A 145 5.81 15.56 23.69
CA LEU A 145 5.59 14.77 24.91
C LEU A 145 4.84 15.57 25.99
#